data_AF-A0A7I8KKK1-F1
#
_entry.id   AF-A0A7I8KKK1-F1
#
_cell.length_a   1.000
_cell.length_b   1.000
_cell.length_c   1.000
_cell.angle_alpha   90.00
_cell.angle_beta   90.00
_cell.angle_gamma   90.00
#
_symmetry.space_group_name_H-M   'P 1'
#
loop_
_entity.id
_entity.type
_entity.pdbx_description
1 polymer ?
#
loop_
_entity_poly.entity_id
_entity_poly.type
_entity_poly.pdbx_seq_one_letter_code
_entity_poly.pdbx_strand_id
1 'polypeptide(L)'
;MKAFLSSSGAAALMLLLLLLAARAPPAESVRCHPLHLLPCFGAIFYARPPSSQCCAKLREQQPCFCQYKRDPLLASYANSRNGRRVATTCGVPDARC
;
A
#
# COMPACT_ATOMS: atom_id res chain seq x y z
N MET A 1 -24.04 37.47 12.00
CA MET A 1 -23.19 36.26 11.94
C MET A 1 -22.39 36.13 13.23
N LYS A 2 -23.05 35.82 14.36
CA LYS A 2 -22.38 35.51 15.63
C LYS A 2 -23.14 34.33 16.21
N ALA A 3 -22.86 33.15 15.64
CA ALA A 3 -23.42 31.92 16.13
C ALA A 3 -22.70 31.57 17.44
N PHE A 4 -23.40 31.75 18.56
CA PHE A 4 -23.42 30.85 19.71
C PHE A 4 -22.19 29.94 19.89
N LEU A 5 -21.03 30.53 20.19
CA LEU A 5 -19.97 29.82 20.91
C LEU A 5 -20.37 29.76 22.39
N SER A 6 -21.41 28.96 22.68
CA SER A 6 -21.70 28.48 24.03
C SER A 6 -20.85 27.24 24.28
N SER A 7 -20.34 27.08 25.50
CA SER A 7 -19.51 25.94 25.95
C SER A 7 -20.09 24.57 25.54
N SER A 8 -21.42 24.45 25.45
CA SER A 8 -22.12 23.24 24.99
C SER A 8 -21.92 22.90 23.50
N GLY A 9 -21.67 23.90 22.64
CA GLY A 9 -21.47 23.68 21.20
C GLY A 9 -20.13 23.01 20.88
N ALA A 10 -19.10 23.28 21.68
CA ALA A 10 -17.79 22.65 21.52
C ALA A 10 -17.83 21.15 21.87
N ALA A 11 -18.56 20.78 22.92
CA ALA A 11 -18.73 19.38 23.31
C ALA A 11 -19.51 18.59 22.26
N ALA A 12 -20.58 19.17 21.70
CA ALA A 12 -21.35 18.55 20.62
C ALA A 12 -20.52 18.36 19.34
N LEU A 13 -19.68 19.35 18.99
CA LEU A 13 -18.80 19.26 17.82
C LEU A 13 -17.71 18.20 18.01
N MET A 14 -17.09 18.13 19.19
CA MET A 14 -16.11 17.10 19.54
C MET A 14 -16.72 15.70 19.51
N LEU A 15 -17.93 15.53 20.06
CA LEU A 15 -18.66 14.26 20.05
C LEU A 15 -19.02 13.84 18.62
N LEU A 16 -19.44 14.79 17.78
CA LEU A 16 -19.71 14.54 16.35
C LEU A 16 -18.44 14.10 15.61
N LEU A 17 -17.31 14.78 15.81
CA LEU A 17 -16.02 14.42 15.21
C LEU A 17 -15.55 13.02 15.63
N LEU A 18 -15.71 12.66 16.91
CA LEU A 18 -15.43 11.32 17.44
C LEU A 18 -16.30 10.25 16.77
N LEU A 19 -17.60 10.52 16.60
CA LEU A 19 -18.53 9.61 15.94
C LEU A 19 -18.20 9.42 14.45
N LEU A 20 -17.79 10.48 13.75
CA LEU A 20 -17.33 10.39 12.37
C LEU A 20 -16.04 9.58 12.23
N ALA A 21 -15.07 9.76 13.13
CA ALA A 21 -13.82 9.01 13.13
C ALA A 21 -14.05 7.51 13.42
N ALA A 22 -14.99 7.18 14.30
CA ALA A 22 -15.37 5.80 14.60
C ALA A 22 -16.13 5.10 13.45
N ARG A 23 -16.70 5.88 12.51
CA ARG A 23 -17.45 5.37 11.36
C ARG A 23 -16.61 5.25 10.09
N ALA A 24 -15.35 5.69 10.11
CA ALA A 24 -14.44 5.44 8.99
C ALA A 24 -14.36 3.92 8.79
N PRO A 25 -14.71 3.39 7.60
CA PRO A 25 -14.48 1.98 7.32
C PRO A 25 -12.99 1.71 7.57
N PRO A 26 -12.63 0.57 8.19
CA PRO A 26 -11.24 0.19 8.27
C PRO A 26 -10.67 0.29 6.86
N ALA A 27 -9.59 1.05 6.69
CA ALA A 27 -8.90 1.13 5.41
C ALA A 27 -8.77 -0.31 4.93
N GLU A 28 -9.34 -0.63 3.75
CA GLU A 28 -9.33 -1.99 3.23
C GLU A 28 -7.90 -2.49 3.36
N SER A 29 -7.72 -3.49 4.23
CA SER A 29 -6.41 -4.07 4.43
C SER A 29 -5.99 -4.56 3.06
N VAL A 30 -4.93 -3.98 2.51
CA VAL A 30 -4.35 -4.45 1.25
C VAL A 30 -4.15 -5.94 1.42
N ARG A 31 -4.97 -6.74 0.75
CA ARG A 31 -4.82 -8.19 0.80
C ARG A 31 -3.50 -8.50 0.13
N CYS A 32 -2.58 -9.06 0.91
CA CYS A 32 -1.30 -9.53 0.42
C CYS A 32 -1.53 -10.73 -0.49
N HIS A 33 -1.71 -10.46 -1.78
CA HIS A 33 -1.94 -11.48 -2.79
C HIS A 33 -0.94 -11.32 -3.94
N PRO A 34 -0.01 -12.29 -4.12
CA PRO A 34 1.04 -12.20 -5.15
C PRO A 34 0.51 -12.04 -6.58
N LEU A 35 -0.72 -12.52 -6.86
CA LEU A 35 -1.35 -12.38 -8.17
C LEU A 35 -1.63 -10.92 -8.56
N HIS A 36 -1.73 -10.00 -7.59
CA HIS A 36 -1.79 -8.58 -7.92
C HIS A 36 -0.54 -8.07 -8.64
N LEU A 37 0.60 -8.77 -8.53
CA LEU A 37 1.86 -8.45 -9.20
C LEU A 37 2.03 -9.13 -10.57
N LEU A 38 1.03 -9.85 -11.07
CA LEU A 38 1.02 -10.42 -12.43
C LEU A 38 1.42 -9.41 -13.53
N PRO A 39 0.99 -8.13 -13.50
CA PRO A 39 1.42 -7.15 -14.49
C PRO A 39 2.95 -6.91 -14.52
N CYS A 40 3.67 -7.26 -13.45
CA CYS A 40 5.13 -7.16 -13.36
C CYS A 40 5.86 -8.39 -13.92
N PHE A 41 5.16 -9.46 -14.28
CA PHE A 41 5.75 -10.72 -14.74
C PHE A 41 6.78 -10.51 -15.85
N GLY A 42 6.41 -9.79 -16.91
CA GLY A 42 7.32 -9.54 -18.03
C GLY A 42 8.56 -8.72 -17.64
N ALA A 43 8.43 -7.81 -16.66
CA ALA A 43 9.53 -6.99 -16.18
C ALA A 43 10.51 -7.78 -15.29
N ILE A 44 9.99 -8.69 -14.48
CA ILE A 44 10.77 -9.55 -13.58
C ILE A 44 11.45 -10.68 -14.35
N PHE A 45 10.71 -11.43 -15.18
CA PHE A 45 11.21 -12.64 -15.83
C PHE A 45 11.97 -12.37 -17.14
N TYR A 46 11.54 -11.38 -17.93
CA TYR A 46 12.16 -11.08 -19.24
C TYR A 46 12.93 -9.77 -19.26
N ALA A 47 13.18 -9.17 -18.09
CA ALA A 47 13.87 -7.90 -17.95
C ALA A 47 13.28 -6.74 -18.78
N ARG A 48 12.00 -6.81 -19.15
CA ARG A 48 11.32 -5.74 -19.88
C ARG A 48 11.10 -4.50 -18.98
N PRO A 49 10.86 -3.32 -19.57
CA PRO A 49 10.41 -2.16 -18.80
C PRO A 49 9.09 -2.48 -18.05
N PRO A 50 8.92 -2.04 -16.78
CA PRO A 50 7.66 -2.22 -16.07
C PRO A 50 6.57 -1.33 -16.67
N SER A 51 5.36 -1.87 -16.78
CA SER A 51 4.18 -1.09 -17.18
C SER A 51 3.73 -0.16 -16.06
N SER A 52 2.92 0.85 -16.41
CA SER A 52 2.27 1.72 -15.43
C SER A 52 1.42 0.91 -14.43
N GLN A 53 0.72 -0.12 -14.91
CA GLN A 53 -0.08 -1.02 -14.08
C GLN A 53 0.79 -1.85 -13.12
N CYS A 54 1.95 -2.33 -13.57
CA CYS A 54 2.93 -2.97 -12.68
C CYS A 54 3.34 -2.02 -11.55
N CYS A 55 3.76 -0.81 -11.87
CA CYS A 55 4.19 0.14 -10.83
C CYS A 55 3.06 0.59 -9.91
N ALA A 56 1.81 0.66 -10.38
CA ALA A 56 0.65 0.91 -9.52
C ALA A 56 0.46 -0.24 -8.51
N LYS A 57 0.39 -1.48 -8.99
CA LYS A 57 0.20 -2.66 -8.12
C LYS A 57 1.38 -2.92 -7.18
N LEU A 58 2.60 -2.65 -7.63
CA LEU A 58 3.77 -2.76 -6.78
C LEU A 58 3.73 -1.75 -5.62
N ARG A 59 3.30 -0.51 -5.86
CA ARG A 59 3.13 0.49 -4.80
C ARG A 59 2.00 0.12 -3.83
N GLU A 60 0.86 -0.35 -4.35
CA GLU A 60 -0.24 -0.83 -3.52
C GLU A 60 0.20 -1.95 -2.56
N GLN A 61 1.04 -2.88 -3.04
CA GLN A 61 1.47 -4.06 -2.27
C GLN A 61 2.71 -3.82 -1.38
N GLN A 62 3.20 -2.58 -1.24
CA GLN A 62 4.36 -2.27 -0.39
C GLN A 62 4.30 -2.87 1.03
N PRO A 63 3.15 -2.80 1.75
CA PRO A 63 3.05 -3.37 3.09
C PRO A 63 3.32 -4.88 3.16
N CYS A 64 3.18 -5.58 2.03
CA CYS A 64 3.27 -7.04 1.94
C CYS A 64 4.67 -7.55 1.60
N PHE A 65 5.63 -6.68 1.26
CA PHE A 65 6.91 -7.16 0.72
C PHE A 65 7.78 -7.93 1.70
N CYS A 66 7.69 -7.67 3.00
CA CYS A 66 8.38 -8.53 3.97
C CYS A 66 7.84 -9.95 3.97
N GLN A 67 6.53 -10.12 3.79
CA GLN A 67 5.93 -11.44 3.64
C GLN A 67 6.47 -12.12 2.38
N TYR A 68 6.48 -11.43 1.23
CA TYR A 68 6.97 -12.01 -0.02
C TYR A 68 8.48 -12.30 -0.02
N LYS A 69 9.29 -11.47 0.64
CA LYS A 69 10.74 -11.68 0.75
C LYS A 69 11.10 -12.85 1.66
N ARG A 70 10.24 -13.21 2.62
CA ARG A 70 10.45 -14.29 3.59
C ARG A 70 9.75 -15.59 3.21
N ASP A 71 8.74 -15.55 2.35
CA ASP A 71 8.04 -16.72 1.83
C ASP A 71 8.98 -17.53 0.91
N PRO A 72 9.31 -18.80 1.22
CA PRO A 72 10.20 -19.62 0.41
C PRO A 72 9.79 -19.76 -1.07
N LEU A 73 8.48 -19.69 -1.37
CA LEU A 73 7.95 -19.82 -2.74
C LEU A 73 8.09 -18.52 -3.54
N LEU A 74 8.23 -17.38 -2.87
CA LEU A 74 8.25 -16.05 -3.49
C LEU A 74 9.60 -15.34 -3.36
N ALA A 75 10.40 -15.71 -2.36
CA ALA A 75 11.64 -15.05 -1.99
C ALA A 75 12.64 -15.01 -3.14
N SER A 76 12.73 -16.06 -3.95
CA SER A 76 13.61 -16.10 -5.13
C SER A 76 13.28 -15.00 -6.15
N TYR A 77 12.00 -14.67 -6.32
CA TYR A 77 11.52 -13.62 -7.22
C TYR A 77 11.62 -12.23 -6.57
N ALA A 78 11.15 -12.10 -5.33
CA ALA A 78 11.16 -10.84 -4.58
C ALA A 78 12.58 -10.34 -4.31
N ASN A 79 13.53 -11.25 -4.05
CA ASN A 79 14.94 -10.94 -3.83
C ASN A 79 15.80 -11.07 -5.10
N SER A 80 15.22 -11.24 -6.29
CA SER A 80 15.98 -11.31 -7.54
C SER A 80 16.57 -9.95 -7.92
N ARG A 81 17.63 -9.95 -8.75
CA ARG A 81 18.18 -8.71 -9.34
C ARG A 81 17.10 -7.94 -10.12
N ASN A 82 16.28 -8.65 -10.89
CA ASN A 82 15.22 -8.03 -11.68
C ASN A 82 14.09 -7.49 -10.79
N GLY A 83 13.69 -8.21 -9.73
CA GLY A 83 12.71 -7.74 -8.77
C GLY A 83 13.13 -6.43 -8.09
N ARG A 84 14.39 -6.37 -7.61
CA ARG A 84 14.96 -5.14 -7.06
C ARG A 84 15.00 -4.00 -8.07
N ARG A 85 15.44 -4.27 -9.32
CA ARG A 85 15.44 -3.26 -10.39
C ARG A 85 14.04 -2.70 -10.63
N VAL A 86 13.04 -3.56 -10.75
CA VAL A 86 11.64 -3.16 -10.99
C VAL A 86 11.12 -2.30 -9.83
N ALA A 87 11.41 -2.66 -8.58
CA ALA A 87 11.05 -1.85 -7.42
C ALA A 87 11.68 -0.45 -7.50
N THR A 88 12.99 -0.36 -7.77
CA THR A 88 13.68 0.93 -7.93
C THR A 88 13.09 1.75 -9.08
N THR A 89 12.86 1.16 -10.26
CA THR A 89 12.25 1.84 -11.41
C THR A 89 10.85 2.38 -11.09
N CYS A 90 10.06 1.66 -10.30
CA CYS A 90 8.72 2.07 -9.90
C CYS A 90 8.68 3.01 -8.67
N GLY A 91 9.82 3.46 -8.16
CA GLY A 91 9.88 4.34 -6.98
C GLY A 91 9.48 3.67 -5.68
N VAL A 92 9.66 2.36 -5.60
CA VAL A 92 9.32 1.53 -4.44
C VAL A 92 10.60 1.27 -3.64
N PRO A 93 10.69 1.71 -2.36
CA PRO A 93 11.86 1.45 -1.55
C PRO A 93 11.98 -0.04 -1.24
N ASP A 94 13.21 -0.53 -1.08
CA ASP A 94 13.41 -1.89 -0.60
C ASP A 94 12.88 -2.02 0.82
N ALA A 95 12.04 -3.03 1.05
CA ALA A 95 11.49 -3.29 2.37
C ALA A 95 12.59 -3.85 3.27
N ARG A 96 12.89 -3.14 4.36
CA ARG A 96 13.76 -3.61 5.43
C ARG A 96 12.94 -4.58 6.30
N CYS A 97 13.29 -5.84 6.14
CA CYS A 97 12.77 -7.01 6.83
C CYS A 97 14.02 -7.79 7.27
#